data_AF-A0A2E5W3L0-F1
#
_entry.id   AF-A0A2E5W3L0-F1
#
_cell.length_a   1.000
_cell.length_b   1.000
_cell.length_c   1.000
_cell.angle_alpha   90.00
_cell.angle_beta   90.00
_cell.angle_gamma   90.00
#
_symmetry.space_group_name_H-M   'P 1'
#
loop_
_entity.id
_entity.type
_entity.pdbx_description
1 polymer ?
#
loop_
_entity_poly.entity_id
_entity_poly.type
_entity_poly.pdbx_seq_one_letter_code
_entity_poly.pdbx_strand_id
1 'polypeptide(L)'
;MDSNIALTIIGIVLSLIGVIFIAIPKVVNDKTMNDLPNEAVNIAALFRSANGGLGLALGMVAIYCRNLPPEFARIVLLSLGTGFILVNVSLLSGKIRGYGEELPIPPMIIFFILTIIAYYSALV
;
A
#
# COMPACT_ATOMS: atom_id res chain seq x y z
N MET A 1 -20.01 -4.85 -4.77
CA MET A 1 -19.11 -5.38 -5.85
C MET A 1 -18.70 -6.78 -5.47
N ASP A 2 -18.49 -7.69 -6.43
CA ASP A 2 -18.07 -9.05 -6.11
C ASP A 2 -16.71 -9.08 -5.37
N SER A 3 -16.65 -9.83 -4.27
CA SER A 3 -15.48 -9.87 -3.38
C SER A 3 -14.25 -10.49 -4.04
N ASN A 4 -14.45 -11.43 -4.98
CA ASN A 4 -13.37 -12.00 -5.78
C ASN A 4 -12.71 -10.93 -6.63
N ILE A 5 -13.52 -10.12 -7.30
CA ILE A 5 -13.05 -9.03 -8.15
C ILE A 5 -12.30 -7.99 -7.30
N ALA A 6 -12.87 -7.60 -6.15
CA ALA A 6 -12.25 -6.64 -5.25
C ALA A 6 -10.88 -7.10 -4.75
N LEU A 7 -10.80 -8.34 -4.25
CA LEU A 7 -9.55 -8.93 -3.76
C LEU A 7 -8.54 -9.14 -4.89
N THR A 8 -9.00 -9.44 -6.11
CA THR A 8 -8.12 -9.53 -7.29
C THR A 8 -7.52 -8.17 -7.64
N ILE A 9 -8.32 -7.11 -7.68
CA ILE A 9 -7.84 -5.74 -7.94
C ILE A 9 -6.83 -5.32 -6.88
N ILE A 10 -7.18 -5.46 -5.60
CA ILE A 10 -6.29 -5.12 -4.48
C ILE A 10 -4.98 -5.91 -4.60
N GLY A 11 -5.09 -7.22 -4.86
CA GLY A 11 -3.95 -8.11 -5.04
C GLY A 11 -2.99 -7.64 -6.14
N ILE A 12 -3.52 -7.43 -7.35
CA ILE A 12 -2.72 -6.99 -8.50
C ILE A 12 -2.04 -5.64 -8.22
N VAL A 13 -2.78 -4.66 -7.70
CA VAL A 13 -2.24 -3.31 -7.44
C VAL A 13 -1.12 -3.36 -6.40
N LEU A 14 -1.32 -4.08 -5.29
CA LEU A 14 -0.31 -4.22 -4.25
C LEU A 14 0.93 -4.98 -4.74
N SER A 15 0.74 -6.04 -5.54
CA SER A 15 1.85 -6.76 -6.14
C SER A 15 2.66 -5.88 -7.10
N LEU A 16 2.00 -5.08 -7.94
CA LEU A 16 2.67 -4.14 -8.85
C LEU A 16 3.46 -3.08 -8.09
N ILE A 17 2.86 -2.45 -7.08
CA ILE A 17 3.57 -1.48 -6.22
C ILE A 17 4.77 -2.16 -5.57
N GLY A 18 4.58 -3.36 -5.04
CA GLY A 18 5.63 -4.09 -4.36
C GLY A 18 6.81 -4.41 -5.27
N VAL A 19 6.55 -4.90 -6.49
CA VAL A 19 7.59 -5.14 -7.50
C VAL A 19 8.32 -3.85 -7.84
N ILE A 20 7.61 -2.75 -8.09
CA ILE A 20 8.22 -1.45 -8.44
C ILE A 20 9.12 -0.96 -7.31
N PHE A 21 8.65 -1.02 -6.07
CA PHE A 21 9.38 -0.55 -4.90
C PHE A 21 10.65 -1.37 -4.62
N ILE A 22 10.65 -2.66 -4.95
CA ILE A 22 11.82 -3.53 -4.82
C ILE A 22 12.79 -3.35 -5.99
N ALA A 23 12.27 -3.23 -7.22
CA ALA A 23 13.08 -3.19 -8.43
C ALA A 23 13.81 -1.84 -8.59
N ILE A 24 13.14 -0.73 -8.27
CA ILE A 24 13.67 0.62 -8.50
C ILE A 24 13.50 1.57 -7.29
N PRO A 25 13.85 1.17 -6.06
CA PRO A 25 13.55 1.91 -4.82
C PRO A 25 14.07 3.36 -4.83
N LYS A 26 15.29 3.58 -5.36
CA LYS A 26 15.91 4.91 -5.44
C LYS A 26 15.11 5.86 -6.35
N VAL A 27 14.70 5.38 -7.52
CA VAL A 27 13.88 6.16 -8.46
C VAL A 27 12.54 6.53 -7.84
N VAL A 28 11.93 5.63 -7.07
CA VAL A 28 10.66 5.95 -6.39
C VAL A 28 10.89 6.98 -5.28
N ASN A 29 11.98 6.87 -4.51
CA ASN A 29 12.33 7.86 -3.50
C ASN A 29 12.50 9.25 -4.13
N ASP A 30 13.33 9.37 -5.16
CA ASP A 30 13.61 10.65 -5.84
C ASP A 30 12.34 11.31 -6.41
N LYS A 31 11.36 10.52 -6.82
CA LYS A 31 10.07 11.02 -7.34
C LYS A 31 9.04 11.39 -6.27
N THR A 32 9.26 10.97 -5.02
CA THR A 32 8.29 11.15 -3.92
C THR A 32 8.84 11.95 -2.74
N MET A 33 10.14 12.23 -2.74
CA MET A 33 10.86 13.00 -1.75
C MET A 33 11.90 13.85 -2.49
N ASN A 34 11.80 15.17 -2.38
CA ASN A 34 12.79 16.09 -2.94
C ASN A 34 14.04 16.14 -2.04
N ASP A 35 15.20 16.36 -2.67
CA ASP A 35 16.46 16.72 -2.03
C ASP A 35 16.90 15.78 -0.89
N LEU A 36 16.69 14.46 -1.07
CA LEU A 36 17.21 13.44 -0.18
C LEU A 36 18.74 13.58 -0.02
N PRO A 37 19.25 13.77 1.21
CA PRO A 37 20.69 13.84 1.44
C PRO A 37 21.39 12.57 0.92
N ASN A 38 22.57 12.73 0.31
CA ASN A 38 23.32 11.61 -0.29
C ASN A 38 23.56 10.45 0.69
N GLU A 39 23.76 10.77 1.97
CA GLU A 39 23.92 9.79 3.05
C GLU A 39 22.64 8.98 3.37
N ALA A 40 21.46 9.56 3.11
CA ALA A 40 20.17 8.94 3.38
C ALA A 40 19.64 8.09 2.20
N VAL A 41 20.12 8.31 0.97
CA VAL A 41 19.61 7.67 -0.25
C VAL A 41 19.56 6.14 -0.14
N ASN A 42 20.63 5.50 0.33
CA ASN A 42 20.70 4.04 0.42
C ASN A 42 19.82 3.48 1.55
N ILE A 43 19.74 4.17 2.68
CA ILE A 43 18.89 3.77 3.80
C ILE A 43 17.41 3.91 3.40
N ALA A 44 17.03 5.03 2.79
CA ALA A 44 15.69 5.25 2.26
C ALA A 44 15.34 4.19 1.20
N ALA A 45 16.29 3.79 0.36
CA ALA A 45 16.09 2.74 -0.64
C ALA A 45 15.82 1.38 0.02
N LEU A 46 16.54 1.03 1.08
CA LEU A 46 16.29 -0.18 1.85
C LEU A 46 14.87 -0.23 2.43
N PHE A 47 14.42 0.86 3.06
CA PHE A 47 13.05 0.95 3.58
C PHE A 47 11.99 0.93 2.48
N ARG A 48 12.28 1.55 1.32
CA ARG A 48 11.39 1.47 0.15
C ARG A 48 11.25 0.03 -0.33
N SER A 49 12.35 -0.72 -0.43
CA SER A 49 12.32 -2.15 -0.78
C SER A 49 11.56 -2.97 0.26
N ALA A 50 11.74 -2.69 1.55
CA ALA A 50 10.99 -3.36 2.62
C ALA A 50 9.48 -3.10 2.51
N ASN A 51 9.07 -1.85 2.27
CA ASN A 51 7.69 -1.49 2.00
C ASN A 51 7.16 -2.20 0.75
N GLY A 52 8.00 -2.37 -0.28
CA GLY A 52 7.66 -3.14 -1.47
C GLY A 52 7.41 -4.61 -1.16
N GLY A 53 8.26 -5.23 -0.33
CA GLY A 53 8.08 -6.60 0.15
C GLY A 53 6.77 -6.79 0.93
N LEU A 54 6.44 -5.84 1.82
CA LEU A 54 5.17 -5.83 2.55
C LEU A 54 3.97 -5.67 1.61
N GLY A 55 4.07 -4.78 0.62
CA GLY A 55 3.06 -4.62 -0.42
C GLY A 55 2.81 -5.93 -1.18
N LEU A 56 3.87 -6.61 -1.61
CA LEU A 56 3.78 -7.92 -2.26
C LEU A 56 3.15 -8.98 -1.36
N ALA A 57 3.55 -9.05 -0.09
CA ALA A 57 2.99 -10.00 0.87
C ALA A 57 1.48 -9.81 1.04
N LEU A 58 1.02 -8.57 1.24
CA LEU A 58 -0.39 -8.24 1.33
C LEU A 58 -1.14 -8.47 0.01
N GLY A 59 -0.49 -8.21 -1.12
CA GLY A 59 -1.00 -8.55 -2.45
C GLY A 59 -1.27 -10.04 -2.59
N MET A 60 -0.34 -10.88 -2.13
CA MET A 60 -0.53 -12.34 -2.13
C MET A 60 -1.63 -12.78 -1.17
N VAL A 61 -1.76 -12.16 0.01
CA VAL A 61 -2.92 -12.41 0.90
C VAL A 61 -4.23 -12.16 0.16
N ALA A 62 -4.37 -11.01 -0.51
CA ALA A 62 -5.57 -10.70 -1.28
C ALA A 62 -5.81 -11.70 -2.42
N ILE A 63 -4.78 -12.03 -3.19
CA ILE A 63 -4.86 -13.01 -4.29
C ILE A 63 -5.28 -14.39 -3.79
N TYR A 64 -4.65 -14.91 -2.73
CA TYR A 64 -4.94 -16.26 -2.24
C TYR A 64 -6.30 -16.35 -1.52
N CYS A 65 -6.76 -15.24 -0.92
CA CYS A 65 -8.05 -15.18 -0.25
C CYS A 65 -9.24 -14.86 -1.18
N ARG A 66 -9.03 -14.57 -2.47
CA ARG A 66 -10.09 -14.09 -3.38
C ARG A 66 -11.27 -15.04 -3.57
N ASN A 67 -11.06 -16.35 -3.40
CA ASN A 67 -12.10 -17.39 -3.57
C ASN A 67 -12.71 -17.86 -2.24
N LEU A 68 -12.45 -17.15 -1.13
CA LEU A 68 -13.07 -17.48 0.14
C LEU A 68 -14.59 -17.31 0.08
N PRO A 69 -15.36 -18.06 0.89
CA PRO A 69 -16.77 -17.79 1.10
C PRO A 69 -17.02 -16.32 1.48
N PRO A 70 -18.16 -15.72 1.09
CA PRO A 70 -18.41 -14.29 1.23
C PRO A 70 -18.18 -13.74 2.65
N GLU A 71 -18.57 -14.50 3.67
CA GLU A 71 -18.42 -14.10 5.07
C GLU A 71 -16.95 -13.93 5.49
N PHE A 72 -16.05 -14.77 4.98
CA PHE A 72 -14.61 -14.70 5.27
C PHE A 72 -13.91 -13.70 4.36
N ALA A 73 -14.28 -13.63 3.08
CA ALA A 73 -13.76 -12.64 2.14
C ALA A 73 -14.03 -11.20 2.65
N ARG A 74 -15.20 -10.96 3.24
CA ARG A 74 -15.55 -9.70 3.90
C ARG A 74 -14.57 -9.32 5.01
N ILE A 75 -14.17 -10.27 5.85
CA ILE A 75 -13.21 -10.01 6.94
C ILE A 75 -11.88 -9.57 6.35
N VAL A 76 -11.38 -10.29 5.34
CA VAL A 76 -10.11 -9.95 4.66
C VAL A 76 -10.17 -8.55 4.04
N LEU A 77 -11.27 -8.22 3.34
CA LEU A 77 -11.46 -6.89 2.76
C LEU A 77 -11.46 -5.79 3.82
N LEU A 78 -12.20 -5.95 4.92
CA LEU A 78 -12.21 -4.97 6.01
C LEU A 78 -10.84 -4.85 6.69
N SER A 79 -10.12 -5.96 6.87
CA SER A 79 -8.75 -5.93 7.42
C SER A 79 -7.78 -5.18 6.52
N LEU A 80 -7.79 -5.45 5.21
CA LEU A 80 -6.94 -4.76 4.23
C LEU A 80 -7.31 -3.27 4.14
N GLY A 81 -8.60 -2.95 4.01
CA GLY A 81 -9.09 -1.57 3.95
C GLY A 81 -8.71 -0.78 5.21
N THR A 82 -8.91 -1.35 6.40
CA THR A 82 -8.50 -0.71 7.66
C THR A 82 -6.98 -0.52 7.71
N GLY A 83 -6.22 -1.54 7.28
CA GLY A 83 -4.76 -1.45 7.18
C GLY A 83 -4.28 -0.31 6.27
N PHE A 84 -4.92 -0.10 5.12
CA PHE A 84 -4.59 0.99 4.21
C PHE A 84 -4.88 2.37 4.82
N ILE A 85 -5.96 2.51 5.58
CA ILE A 85 -6.24 3.72 6.36
C ILE A 85 -5.10 3.97 7.35
N LEU A 86 -4.70 2.95 8.11
CA LEU A 86 -3.62 3.07 9.10
C LEU A 86 -2.29 3.45 8.45
N VAL A 87 -1.95 2.90 7.27
CA VAL A 87 -0.77 3.31 6.50
C VAL A 87 -0.81 4.81 6.17
N ASN A 88 -1.94 5.30 5.64
CA ASN A 88 -2.07 6.72 5.31
C ASN A 88 -2.01 7.62 6.55
N VAL A 89 -2.62 7.21 7.66
CA VAL A 89 -2.53 7.94 8.95
C VAL A 89 -1.09 7.95 9.47
N SER A 90 -0.34 6.84 9.35
CA SER A 90 1.08 6.80 9.72
C SER A 90 1.93 7.76 8.89
N LEU A 91 1.69 7.85 7.58
CA LEU A 91 2.39 8.81 6.71
C LEU A 91 2.08 10.27 7.09
N LEU A 92 0.81 10.59 7.34
CA LEU A 92 0.40 11.90 7.84
C LEU A 92 1.05 12.21 9.19
N SER A 93 1.13 11.23 10.09
CA SER A 93 1.77 11.39 11.39
C SER A 93 3.26 11.73 11.26
N GLY A 94 3.95 11.19 10.26
CA GLY A 94 5.35 11.50 9.96
C GLY A 94 5.55 12.97 9.61
N LYS A 95 4.66 13.54 8.78
CA LYS A 95 4.67 14.97 8.46
C LYS A 95 4.41 15.84 9.68
N ILE A 96 3.40 15.49 10.49
CA ILE A 96 3.06 16.24 11.72
C ILE A 96 4.23 16.22 12.73
N ARG A 97 5.03 15.15 12.75
CA ARG A 97 6.18 14.98 13.63
C ARG A 97 7.49 15.56 13.07
N GLY A 98 7.50 16.07 11.84
CA GLY A 98 8.69 16.67 11.22
C GLY A 98 9.71 15.65 10.69
N TYR A 99 9.30 14.42 10.35
CA TYR A 99 10.21 13.42 9.74
C TYR A 99 10.47 13.68 8.24
N GLY A 100 9.69 14.57 7.63
CA GLY A 100 9.83 15.02 6.26
C GLY A 100 8.74 16.03 5.92
N GLU A 101 9.06 16.98 5.04
CA GLU A 101 8.12 18.02 4.59
C GLU A 101 7.10 17.49 3.56
N GLU A 102 7.46 16.38 2.91
CA GLU A 102 6.73 15.81 1.78
C GLU A 102 6.02 14.52 2.15
N LEU A 103 4.89 14.31 1.48
CA LEU A 103 4.13 13.09 1.58
C LEU A 103 4.26 12.33 0.26
N PRO A 104 4.34 10.99 0.29
CA PRO A 104 4.29 10.19 -0.93
C PRO A 104 2.85 10.15 -1.45
N ILE A 105 2.42 11.24 -2.09
CA ILE A 105 1.04 11.45 -2.55
C ILE A 105 0.55 10.31 -3.47
N PRO A 106 1.32 9.83 -4.47
CA PRO A 106 0.81 8.79 -5.36
C PRO A 106 0.47 7.48 -4.60
N PRO A 107 1.33 6.91 -3.74
CA PRO A 107 0.94 5.80 -2.88
C PRO A 107 -0.26 6.07 -1.98
N MET A 108 -0.36 7.27 -1.39
CA MET A 108 -1.49 7.60 -0.50
C MET A 108 -2.83 7.59 -1.22
N ILE A 109 -2.88 8.12 -2.44
CA ILE A 109 -4.08 8.09 -3.30
C ILE A 109 -4.44 6.64 -3.62
N ILE A 110 -3.46 5.80 -3.96
CA ILE A 110 -3.73 4.40 -4.25
C ILE A 110 -4.32 3.69 -3.03
N PHE A 111 -3.72 3.84 -1.85
CA PHE A 111 -4.26 3.24 -0.62
C PHE A 111 -5.66 3.74 -0.28
N PHE A 112 -5.96 5.02 -0.55
CA PHE A 112 -7.30 5.57 -0.38
C PHE A 112 -8.31 4.92 -1.34
N ILE A 113 -7.97 4.78 -2.62
CA ILE A 113 -8.83 4.11 -3.61
C ILE A 113 -9.04 2.63 -3.23
N LEU A 114 -7.98 1.92 -2.85
CA LEU A 114 -8.07 0.52 -2.41
C LEU A 114 -8.92 0.37 -1.14
N THR A 115 -8.89 1.35 -0.24
CA THR A 115 -9.78 1.41 0.92
C THR A 115 -11.24 1.49 0.47
N ILE A 116 -11.58 2.38 -0.46
CA ILE A 116 -12.94 2.51 -0.97
C ILE A 116 -13.40 1.19 -1.61
N ILE A 117 -12.56 0.60 -2.47
CA ILE A 117 -12.83 -0.70 -3.12
C ILE A 117 -13.11 -1.78 -2.07
N ALA A 118 -12.27 -1.84 -1.02
CA ALA A 118 -12.40 -2.83 0.04
C ALA A 118 -13.71 -2.68 0.83
N TYR A 119 -13.99 -1.47 1.32
CA TYR A 119 -15.19 -1.20 2.12
C TYR A 119 -16.47 -1.31 1.28
N TYR A 120 -16.47 -0.80 0.05
CA TYR A 120 -17.61 -0.92 -0.86
C TYR A 120 -17.94 -2.39 -1.15
N SER A 121 -16.93 -3.22 -1.42
CA SER A 121 -17.17 -4.65 -1.64
C SER A 121 -17.57 -5.43 -0.39
N ALA A 122 -17.14 -4.97 0.79
CA ALA A 122 -17.40 -5.67 2.05
C ALA A 122 -18.78 -5.33 2.66
N LEU A 123 -19.30 -4.13 2.42
CA LEU A 123 -20.49 -3.59 3.07
C LEU A 123 -21.71 -3.44 2.14
N VAL A 124 -21.49 -3.51 0.81
CA VAL A 124 -22.53 -3.34 -0.22
C VAL A 124 -22.58 -4.56 -1.13
#